data_AF-A0AAE7NZA1-F1
#
_entry.id   AF-A0AAE7NZA1-F1
#
_cell.length_a   1.000
_cell.length_b   1.000
_cell.length_c   1.000
_cell.angle_alpha   90.00
_cell.angle_beta   90.00
_cell.angle_gamma   90.00
#
_symmetry.space_group_name_H-M   'P 1'
#
loop_
_entity.id
_entity.type
_entity.pdbx_description
1 polymer ?
#
loop_
_entity_poly.entity_id
_entity_poly.type
_entity_poly.pdbx_seq_one_letter_code
_entity_poly.pdbx_strand_id
1 'polypeptide(L)'
;MATKRILLKDLKVIRKNEKKEEIKQACIEVLFPQQATIKECRLVIENRYSVKLSNKEFSKWRKEYDAKDTHQASHAYHIPESKEDEKNDEELSNGTNNQE
;
A
#
# COMPACT_ATOMS: atom_id res chain seq x y z
N MET A 1 -22.31 -30.86 26.08
CA MET A 1 -21.96 -30.94 24.64
C MET A 1 -22.01 -29.62 23.87
N ALA A 2 -22.85 -28.64 24.27
CA ALA A 2 -22.98 -27.35 23.58
C ALA A 2 -21.65 -26.55 23.53
N THR A 3 -20.90 -26.52 24.62
CA THR A 3 -19.65 -25.74 24.77
C THR A 3 -18.56 -26.17 23.78
N LYS A 4 -18.37 -27.48 23.57
CA LYS A 4 -17.39 -28.01 22.61
C LYS A 4 -17.70 -27.60 21.17
N ARG A 5 -18.98 -27.51 20.80
CA ARG A 5 -19.41 -27.07 19.46
C ARG A 5 -19.20 -25.57 19.25
N ILE A 6 -19.37 -24.76 20.29
CA ILE A 6 -19.11 -23.31 20.25
C ILE A 6 -17.61 -23.07 20.05
N LEU A 7 -16.76 -23.67 20.89
CA LEU A 7 -15.29 -23.54 20.76
C LEU A 7 -14.77 -23.97 19.39
N LEU A 8 -15.28 -25.07 18.84
CA LEU A 8 -14.89 -25.54 17.50
C LEU A 8 -15.35 -24.59 16.37
N LYS A 9 -16.48 -23.89 16.54
CA LYS A 9 -16.92 -22.86 15.60
C LYS A 9 -16.03 -21.63 15.69
N ASP A 10 -15.71 -21.20 16.90
CA ASP A 10 -14.84 -20.04 17.13
C ASP A 10 -13.43 -20.28 16.58
N LEU A 11 -12.83 -21.45 16.85
CA LEU A 11 -11.55 -21.87 16.26
C LEU A 11 -11.58 -21.88 14.72
N LYS A 12 -12.69 -22.33 14.12
CA LYS A 12 -12.85 -22.29 12.65
C LYS A 12 -12.96 -20.86 12.12
N VAL A 13 -13.61 -19.96 12.85
CA VAL A 13 -13.73 -18.54 12.48
C VAL A 13 -12.37 -17.85 12.59
N ILE A 14 -11.64 -18.07 13.69
CA ILE A 14 -10.29 -17.54 13.90
C ILE A 14 -9.38 -17.96 12.74
N ARG A 15 -9.34 -19.25 12.41
CA ARG A 15 -8.53 -19.78 11.30
C ARG A 15 -8.92 -19.19 9.94
N LYS A 16 -10.20 -18.87 9.71
CA LYS A 16 -10.65 -18.23 8.46
C LYS A 16 -10.24 -16.77 8.40
N ASN A 17 -10.30 -16.06 9.52
CA ASN A 17 -9.85 -14.68 9.61
C ASN A 17 -8.34 -14.57 9.43
N GLU A 18 -7.58 -15.45 10.06
CA GLU A 18 -6.12 -15.51 9.95
C GLU A 18 -5.68 -15.75 8.50
N LYS A 19 -6.28 -16.74 7.82
CA LYS A 19 -6.09 -16.94 6.38
C LYS A 19 -6.45 -15.72 5.53
N LYS A 20 -7.49 -14.96 5.90
CA LYS A 20 -7.86 -13.74 5.18
C LYS A 20 -6.81 -12.65 5.34
N GLU A 21 -6.27 -12.47 6.54
CA GLU A 21 -5.20 -11.51 6.79
C GLU A 21 -3.91 -11.89 6.06
N GLU A 22 -3.53 -13.18 6.05
CA GLU A 22 -2.39 -13.67 5.25
C GLU A 22 -2.55 -13.34 3.76
N ILE A 23 -3.74 -13.60 3.20
CA ILE A 23 -4.03 -13.29 1.80
C ILE A 23 -3.98 -11.78 1.56
N LYS A 24 -4.55 -10.97 2.46
CA LYS A 24 -4.52 -9.51 2.37
C LYS A 24 -3.09 -8.98 2.38
N GLN A 25 -2.23 -9.51 3.24
CA GLN A 25 -0.82 -9.13 3.31
C GLN A 25 -0.07 -9.48 2.02
N ALA A 26 -0.25 -10.70 1.49
CA ALA A 26 0.33 -11.10 0.22
C ALA A 26 -0.15 -10.22 -0.96
N CYS A 27 -1.39 -9.72 -0.89
CA CYS A 27 -1.90 -8.76 -1.87
C CYS A 27 -1.13 -7.44 -1.82
N ILE A 28 -0.91 -6.91 -0.62
CA ILE A 28 -0.27 -5.62 -0.37
C ILE A 28 1.23 -5.65 -0.69
N GLU A 29 1.92 -6.72 -0.32
CA GLU A 29 3.39 -6.82 -0.48
C GLU A 29 3.83 -7.22 -1.89
N VAL A 30 3.06 -8.09 -2.56
CA VAL A 30 3.51 -8.71 -3.82
C VAL A 30 2.62 -8.33 -5.00
N LEU A 31 1.30 -8.47 -4.87
CA LEU A 31 0.39 -8.39 -6.02
C LEU A 31 0.07 -6.94 -6.42
N PHE A 32 -0.17 -6.06 -5.46
CA PHE A 32 -0.54 -4.67 -5.74
C PHE A 32 0.60 -3.81 -6.30
N PRO A 33 1.86 -3.92 -5.78
CA PRO A 33 3.01 -3.19 -6.32
C PRO A 33 3.35 -3.58 -7.76
N GLN A 34 3.08 -4.83 -8.17
CA GLN A 34 3.30 -5.30 -9.54
C GLN A 34 2.30 -4.73 -10.56
N GLN A 35 1.42 -3.81 -10.15
CA GLN A 35 0.34 -3.22 -10.98
C GLN A 35 -0.54 -4.25 -11.71
N ALA A 36 -0.58 -5.50 -11.22
CA ALA A 36 -1.39 -6.55 -11.81
C ALA A 36 -2.88 -6.21 -11.71
N THR A 37 -3.65 -6.58 -12.74
CA THR A 37 -5.09 -6.31 -12.76
C THR A 37 -5.80 -7.06 -11.62
N ILE A 38 -6.95 -6.56 -11.18
CA ILE A 38 -7.77 -7.22 -10.16
C ILE A 38 -8.06 -8.69 -10.54
N LYS A 39 -8.27 -8.96 -11.84
CA LYS A 39 -8.56 -10.31 -12.36
C LYS A 39 -7.37 -11.25 -12.18
N GLU A 40 -6.16 -10.80 -12.53
CA GLU A 40 -4.94 -11.59 -12.40
C GLU A 40 -4.60 -11.84 -10.93
N CYS A 41 -4.68 -10.79 -10.11
CA CYS A 41 -4.45 -10.95 -8.67
C CYS A 41 -5.39 -11.98 -8.06
N ARG A 42 -6.68 -11.93 -8.46
CA ARG A 42 -7.68 -12.89 -7.98
C ARG A 42 -7.36 -14.31 -8.41
N LEU A 43 -6.94 -14.52 -9.66
CA LEU A 43 -6.57 -15.84 -10.17
C LEU A 43 -5.38 -16.43 -9.37
N VAL A 44 -4.36 -15.61 -9.08
CA VAL A 44 -3.20 -16.05 -8.29
C VAL A 44 -3.61 -16.45 -6.88
N ILE A 45 -4.49 -15.67 -6.23
CA ILE A 45 -4.97 -15.97 -4.88
C ILE A 45 -5.86 -17.22 -4.86
N GLU A 46 -6.78 -17.33 -5.80
CA GLU A 46 -7.66 -18.51 -5.93
C GLU A 46 -6.81 -19.77 -6.11
N ASN A 47 -5.75 -19.72 -6.94
CA ASN A 47 -4.86 -20.84 -7.15
C ASN A 47 -3.99 -21.18 -5.92
N ARG A 48 -3.38 -20.16 -5.28
CA ARG A 48 -2.47 -20.37 -4.13
C ARG A 48 -3.20 -20.79 -2.85
N TYR A 49 -4.33 -20.16 -2.56
CA TYR A 49 -5.02 -20.33 -1.28
C TYR A 49 -6.27 -21.20 -1.38
N SER A 50 -6.70 -21.58 -2.59
CA SER A 50 -7.96 -22.32 -2.83
C SER A 50 -9.17 -21.60 -2.21
N VAL A 51 -9.16 -20.26 -2.20
CA VAL A 51 -10.20 -19.41 -1.62
C VAL A 51 -10.77 -18.50 -2.70
N LYS A 52 -12.10 -18.45 -2.81
CA LYS A 52 -12.80 -17.47 -3.64
C LYS A 52 -13.02 -16.19 -2.84
N LEU A 53 -12.35 -15.11 -3.25
CA LEU A 53 -12.58 -13.78 -2.69
C LEU A 53 -13.69 -13.06 -3.45
N SER A 54 -14.48 -12.27 -2.73
CA SER A 54 -15.45 -11.39 -3.37
C SER A 54 -14.74 -10.19 -3.98
N ASN A 55 -15.21 -9.74 -5.15
CA ASN A 55 -14.68 -8.51 -5.78
C ASN A 55 -14.81 -7.28 -4.86
N LYS A 56 -15.85 -7.25 -4.01
CA LYS A 56 -16.09 -6.15 -3.07
C LYS A 56 -15.01 -6.07 -1.99
N GLU A 57 -14.62 -7.20 -1.42
CA GLU A 57 -13.53 -7.26 -0.42
C GLU A 57 -12.20 -6.91 -1.06
N PHE A 58 -11.91 -7.47 -2.24
CA PHE A 58 -10.66 -7.22 -2.94
C PHE A 58 -10.50 -5.74 -3.34
N SER A 59 -11.57 -5.11 -3.85
CA SER A 59 -11.58 -3.68 -4.16
C SER A 59 -11.35 -2.81 -2.92
N LYS A 60 -11.87 -3.23 -1.75
CA LYS A 60 -11.61 -2.52 -0.49
C LYS A 60 -10.13 -2.58 -0.10
N TRP A 61 -9.48 -3.74 -0.25
CA TRP A 61 -8.05 -3.90 0.02
C TRP A 61 -7.18 -3.07 -0.92
N ARG A 62 -7.54 -3.03 -2.22
CA ARG A 62 -6.83 -2.20 -3.20
C ARG A 62 -6.89 -0.72 -2.83
N LYS A 63 -8.08 -0.22 -2.46
CA LYS A 63 -8.24 1.18 -2.01
C LYS A 63 -7.47 1.48 -0.72
N GLU A 64 -7.43 0.53 0.22
CA GLU A 64 -6.64 0.69 1.45
C GLU A 64 -5.14 0.73 1.16
N TYR A 65 -4.68 -0.09 0.21
CA TYR A 65 -3.31 -0.05 -0.28
C TYR A 65 -3.03 1.27 -1.00
N ASP A 66 -3.82 1.66 -2.00
CA ASP A 66 -3.60 2.90 -2.75
C ASP A 66 -3.63 4.13 -1.82
N ALA A 67 -4.48 4.14 -0.77
CA ALA A 67 -4.49 5.21 0.23
C ALA A 67 -3.21 5.23 1.09
N LYS A 68 -2.72 4.06 1.53
CA LYS A 68 -1.47 3.94 2.29
C LYS A 68 -0.25 4.26 1.43
N ASP A 69 -0.23 3.76 0.19
CA ASP A 69 0.78 4.04 -0.81
C ASP A 69 0.78 5.53 -1.13
N THR A 70 -0.35 6.21 -1.29
CA THR A 70 -0.36 7.68 -1.53
C THR A 70 0.28 8.46 -0.36
N HIS A 71 0.09 8.04 0.89
CA HIS A 71 0.74 8.67 2.05
C HIS A 71 2.21 8.27 2.24
N GLN A 72 2.65 7.13 1.69
CA GLN A 72 4.03 6.63 1.80
C GLN A 72 4.86 6.87 0.52
N ALA A 73 4.22 7.07 -0.62
CA ALA A 73 4.77 7.39 -1.94
C ALA A 73 5.19 8.85 -2.03
N SER A 74 4.65 9.74 -1.19
CA SER A 74 5.29 11.03 -0.90
C SER A 74 6.70 10.86 -0.33
N HIS A 75 7.07 9.68 0.17
CA HIS A 75 8.43 9.36 0.62
C HIS A 75 9.15 8.28 -0.22
N ALA A 76 8.46 7.45 -1.00
CA ALA A 76 9.07 6.35 -1.75
C ALA A 76 9.18 6.58 -3.26
N TYR A 77 8.54 7.62 -3.81
CA TYR A 77 8.75 8.06 -5.19
C TYR A 77 9.16 9.53 -5.24
N HIS A 78 10.11 9.94 -4.39
CA HIS A 78 11.04 10.96 -4.86
C HIS A 78 11.92 10.28 -5.91
N ILE A 79 11.48 10.42 -7.17
CA ILE A 79 12.42 10.85 -8.21
C ILE A 79 13.30 11.90 -7.52
N PRO A 80 14.65 11.83 -7.57
CA PRO A 80 15.42 13.02 -7.31
C PRO A 80 15.04 13.99 -8.43
N GLU A 81 13.93 14.71 -8.26
CA GLU A 81 13.80 16.04 -8.80
C GLU A 81 15.02 16.75 -8.23
N SER A 82 16.06 16.80 -9.04
CA SER A 82 17.09 17.80 -8.93
C SER A 82 16.36 19.12 -9.17
N LYS A 83 15.66 19.61 -8.15
CA LYS A 83 15.37 21.03 -8.02
C LYS A 83 16.68 21.63 -7.54
N GLU A 84 17.62 21.77 -8.47
CA GLU A 84 18.62 22.81 -8.35
C GLU A 84 17.83 24.12 -8.42
N ASP A 85 17.64 24.67 -7.23
CA ASP A 85 17.46 26.08 -6.89
C ASP A 85 16.77 26.95 -7.95
N GLU A 86 15.45 26.99 -7.78
CA GLU A 86 14.64 28.20 -7.72
C GLU A 86 15.45 29.50 -7.67
N LYS A 87 15.43 30.23 -8.79
CA LYS A 87 15.80 31.64 -8.85
C LYS A 87 14.95 32.42 -7.85
N ASN A 88 15.53 32.79 -6.71
CA ASN A 88 15.04 33.90 -5.91
C ASN A 88 15.92 35.12 -6.19
N ASP A 89 15.38 36.01 -7.02
CA ASP A 89 15.73 37.41 -7.05
C ASP A 89 15.43 38.03 -5.68
N GLU A 90 16.47 38.41 -4.94
CA GLU A 90 16.31 39.38 -3.85
C GLU A 90 17.47 40.39 -3.93
N GLU A 91 17.17 41.55 -4.53
CA GLU A 91 17.97 42.75 -4.45
C GLU A 91 18.25 43.10 -2.99
N LEU A 92 19.51 42.99 -2.57
CA LEU A 92 20.02 43.76 -1.44
C LEU A 92 21.31 44.45 -1.84
N SER A 93 21.11 45.68 -2.32
CA SER A 93 22.00 46.82 -2.16
C SER A 93 22.81 46.72 -0.86
N ASN A 94 24.14 46.82 -0.95
CA ASN A 94 24.95 47.69 -0.10
C ASN A 94 26.33 47.88 -0.70
N GLY A 95 26.66 49.15 -1.01
CA GLY A 95 27.97 49.56 -1.52
C GLY A 95 29.09 49.43 -0.49
N THR A 96 30.33 49.35 -0.99
CA THR A 96 31.63 49.78 -0.42
C THR A 96 32.69 49.32 -1.43
N ASN A 97 33.19 50.19 -2.31
CA ASN A 97 34.41 51.01 -2.17
C ASN A 97 35.73 50.29 -2.53
N ASN A 98 36.54 51.01 -3.33
CA ASN A 98 37.98 50.94 -3.59
C ASN A 98 38.57 50.12 -4.76
N GLN A 99 39.29 50.89 -5.61
CA GLN A 99 40.53 50.61 -6.38
C GLN A 99 40.36 49.73 -7.64
N GLU A 100 40.87 50.09 -8.82
CA GLU A 100 42.10 50.84 -9.21
C GLU A 100 41.86 51.68 -10.48
#